data_AF-C8PPC7-F1
#
_entry.id   AF-C8PPC7-F1
#
_cell.length_a   1.000
_cell.length_b   1.000
_cell.length_c   1.000
_cell.angle_alpha   90.00
_cell.angle_beta   90.00
_cell.angle_gamma   90.00
#
_symmetry.space_group_name_H-M   'P 1'
#
loop_
_entity.id
_entity.type
_entity.pdbx_description
1 polymer ?
#
loop_
_entity_poly.entity_id
_entity_poly.type
_entity_poly.pdbx_seq_one_letter_code
_entity_poly.pdbx_strand_id
1 'polypeptide(L)' 'MFAGSPDSVDNYDSFNADGITVYVRKGTQTENGTLTITVVKMLWMDSLAVEGMAY' A
#
# COMPACT_ATOMS: atom_id res chain seq x y z
N MET A 1 10.82 9.93 12.56
CA MET A 1 10.02 9.63 11.35
C MET A 1 10.41 8.24 10.89
N PHE A 2 9.46 7.29 10.85
CA PHE A 2 9.71 5.97 10.28
C PHE A 2 9.57 6.08 8.76
N ALA A 3 10.52 5.54 8.00
CA ALA A 3 10.43 5.54 6.55
C ALA A 3 9.15 4.81 6.11
N GLY A 4 8.36 5.43 5.23
CA GLY A 4 7.11 4.85 4.71
C GLY A 4 5.82 5.26 5.43
N SER A 5 5.90 6.03 6.52
CA SER A 5 4.70 6.63 7.14
C SER A 5 4.39 8.01 6.53
N PRO A 6 3.13 8.32 6.19
CA PRO A 6 2.74 9.64 5.71
C PRO A 6 2.85 10.70 6.81
N ASP A 7 3.13 11.95 6.42
CA ASP A 7 3.23 13.09 7.35
C ASP A 7 1.91 13.40 8.08
N SER A 8 0.77 13.03 7.47
CA SER A 8 -0.57 13.17 8.05
C SER A 8 -1.38 11.91 7.77
N VAL A 9 -1.69 11.17 8.84
CA VAL A 9 -2.48 9.94 8.79
C VAL A 9 -3.96 10.16 8.52
N ASP A 10 -4.49 11.37 8.79
CA ASP A 10 -5.93 11.64 8.66
C ASP A 10 -6.47 11.50 7.24
N ASN A 11 -5.59 11.65 6.24
CA ASN A 11 -5.91 11.53 4.81
C ASN A 11 -5.80 10.09 4.29
N TYR A 12 -5.48 9.13 5.15
CA TYR A 12 -5.22 7.74 4.77
C TYR A 12 -6.07 6.79 5.60
N ASP A 13 -6.49 5.70 4.98
CA ASP A 13 -6.95 4.50 5.65
C ASP A 13 -5.73 3.61 5.91
N SER A 14 -5.64 3.05 7.11
CA SER A 14 -4.51 2.20 7.52
C SER A 14 -4.93 0.74 7.64
N PHE A 15 -4.15 -0.15 7.05
CA PHE A 15 -4.35 -1.59 7.09
C PHE A 15 -3.10 -2.25 7.67
N ASN A 16 -3.27 -3.18 8.59
CA ASN A 16 -2.16 -3.96 9.12
C ASN A 16 -2.20 -5.36 8.49
N ALA A 17 -1.13 -5.76 7.83
CA ALA A 17 -0.98 -7.08 7.22
C ALA A 17 0.45 -7.59 7.47
N ASP A 18 0.57 -8.74 8.13
CA ASP A 18 1.86 -9.40 8.41
C ASP A 18 2.92 -8.50 9.05
N GLY A 19 2.49 -7.58 9.93
CA GLY A 19 3.38 -6.63 10.61
C GLY A 19 3.77 -5.41 9.78
N ILE A 20 3.27 -5.30 8.55
CA ILE A 20 3.41 -4.12 7.69
C ILE A 20 2.14 -3.26 7.82
N THR A 21 2.33 -1.98 8.13
CA THR A 21 1.25 -1.00 8.09
C THR A 21 1.21 -0.35 6.71
N VAL A 22 0.12 -0.57 6.00
CA VAL A 22 -0.16 -0.01 4.69
C VAL A 22 -1.07 1.20 4.86
N TYR A 23 -0.68 2.33 4.27
CA TYR A 23 -1.49 3.55 4.22
C TYR A 23 -2.03 3.73 2.81
N VAL A 24 -3.34 3.72 2.65
CA VAL A 24 -4.02 3.95 1.37
C VAL A 24 -4.72 5.31 1.45
N ARG A 25 -4.52 6.19 0.48
CA ARG A 25 -5.14 7.51 0.51
C ARG A 25 -6.66 7.36 0.44
N LYS A 26 -7.37 8.10 1.29
CA LYS A 26 -8.84 8.12 1.27
C LYS A 26 -9.33 8.59 -0.10
N GLY A 27 -10.33 7.90 -0.63
CA GLY A 27 -10.89 8.17 -1.95
C GLY A 27 -10.14 7.51 -3.11
N THR A 28 -9.05 6.76 -2.85
CA THR A 28 -8.45 5.88 -3.85
C THR A 28 -9.51 4.92 -4.39
N GLN A 29 -9.78 5.03 -5.69
CA GLN A 29 -10.70 4.13 -6.38
C GLN A 29 -10.01 2.78 -6.59
N THR A 30 -10.79 1.71 -6.43
CA THR A 30 -10.32 0.35 -6.65
C THR A 30 -11.29 -0.33 -7.59
N GLU A 31 -10.79 -1.20 -8.47
CA GLU A 31 -11.64 -1.82 -9.49
C GLU A 31 -12.69 -2.75 -8.86
N ASN A 32 -12.34 -3.45 -7.77
CA ASN A 32 -13.19 -4.45 -7.11
C ASN A 32 -13.24 -4.31 -5.58
N GLY A 33 -12.99 -3.11 -5.04
CA GLY A 33 -12.96 -2.91 -3.57
C GLY A 33 -11.75 -3.52 -2.86
N THR A 34 -10.82 -4.13 -3.61
CA THR A 34 -9.67 -4.86 -3.08
C THR A 34 -8.39 -4.35 -3.73
N LEU A 35 -7.35 -4.15 -2.92
CA LEU A 35 -5.98 -3.92 -3.37
C LEU A 35 -5.11 -5.10 -2.96
N THR A 36 -4.36 -5.64 -3.91
CA THR A 36 -3.39 -6.71 -3.65
C THR A 36 -2.00 -6.09 -3.64
N ILE A 37 -1.28 -6.23 -2.53
CA ILE A 37 0.07 -5.72 -2.37
C ILE A 37 1.03 -6.90 -2.29
N THR A 38 1.95 -6.97 -3.23
CA THR A 38 2.92 -8.06 -3.33
C THR A 38 4.34 -7.52 -3.25
N VAL A 39 5.16 -8.09 -2.36
CA VAL A 39 6.60 -7.89 -2.39
C VAL A 39 7.21 -8.85 -3.40
N VAL A 40 7.71 -8.32 -4.50
CA VAL A 40 8.36 -9.09 -5.56
C VAL A 40 9.87 -9.06 -5.32
N LYS A 41 10.46 -10.23 -5.07
CA LYS A 41 11.91 -10.38 -4.93
C LYS A 41 12.49 -10.98 -6.21
N MET A 42 13.38 -10.25 -6.88
CA MET A 42 14.06 -10.72 -8.09
C MET A 42 15.57 -10.52 -7.94
N LEU A 43 16.32 -11.63 -7.83
CA LEU A 43 17.80 -11.75 -7.80
C LEU A 43 18.55 -10.75 -6.90
N TRP A 44 18.48 -9.45 -7.19
CA TRP A 44 19.16 -8.33 -6.52
C TRP A 44 18.23 -7.15 -6.18
N MET A 45 16.94 -7.23 -6.47
CA MET A 45 15.97 -6.15 -6.26
C MET A 45 14.72 -6.68 -5.55
N ASP A 46 14.32 -5.94 -4.52
CA ASP A 46 13.01 -6.05 -3.92
C ASP A 46 12.15 -4.90 -4.46
N SER A 47 10.98 -5.21 -5.02
CA SER A 47 10.00 -4.22 -5.47
C SER A 47 8.64 -4.50 -4.85
N LEU A 48 7.80 -3.47 -4.82
CA LEU A 48 6.43 -3.55 -4.31
C LEU A 48 5.47 -3.35 -5.48
N ALA A 49 4.68 -4.38 -5.77
CA ALA A 49 3.64 -4.36 -6.79
C ALA A 49 2.29 -4.15 -6.12
N VAL A 50 1.49 -3.23 -6.67
CA VAL A 50 0.13 -2.94 -6.21
C VAL A 50 -0.82 -3.17 -7.38
N GLU A 51 -1.82 -4.03 -7.18
CA GLU A 51 -2.84 -4.37 -8.17
C GLU A 51 -4.23 -3.97 -7.68
N GLY A 52 -5.13 -3.65 -8.62
CA GLY A 52 -6.54 -3.33 -8.34
C GLY A 52 -6.85 -1.85 -8.13
N MET A 53 -5.89 -0.93 -8.38
CA MET A 53 -6.18 0.51 -8.44
C MET A 53 -6.97 0.83 -9.71
N ALA A 54 -8.07 1.57 -9.57
CA ALA A 54 -8.82 2.10 -10.71
C ALA A 54 -8.31 3.51 -11.07
N TYR A 55 -8.14 3.77 -12.37
CA TYR A 55 -7.63 5.04 -12.93
C TYR A 55 -8.75 6.00 -13.31
#